data_AF-K8F253-F1
#
_entry.id   AF-K8F253-F1
#
_cell.length_a   1.000
_cell.length_b   1.000
_cell.length_c   1.000
_cell.angle_alpha   90.00
_cell.angle_beta   90.00
_cell.angle_gamma   90.00
#
_symmetry.space_group_name_H-M   'P 1'
#
loop_
_entity.id
_entity.type
_entity.pdbx_description
1 polymer ?
#
loop_
_entity_poly.entity_id
_entity_poly.type
_entity_poly.pdbx_seq_one_letter_code
_entity_poly.pdbx_strand_id
1 'polypeptide(L)'
;MKQTTTATVLADNTANVPTTLVSYLQRLKALDETSASVSDKVHSEVETFVLRALETTKTNQTTGKDDDNNINNKKRKLNDVDEQDDDDSDEESRKKKKELLEERIDKSVKLCLEIADEKCALAARAYDLVDEHITKLDKDLRVFEDEARNNTNANPKNKPNAQGGQNDKKKDQVGSPYYVNEADPNEPTYCYCKRVSFGEMVGCENDKCKIEWFHFSCVGLDPTVKLKGKWYCKECKLNMKLKKK
;
A
#
# COMPACT_ATOMS: atom_id res chain seq x y z
N MET A 1 -11.50 -22.40 15.75
CA MET A 1 -12.02 -21.74 14.53
C MET A 1 -10.82 -21.14 13.82
N LYS A 2 -10.32 -21.82 12.77
CA LYS A 2 -9.13 -21.38 12.04
C LYS A 2 -9.58 -20.44 10.94
N GLN A 3 -9.08 -19.21 10.95
CA GLN A 3 -9.31 -18.23 9.90
C GLN A 3 -8.51 -18.70 8.67
N THR A 4 -9.22 -19.10 7.62
CA THR A 4 -8.63 -19.45 6.34
C THR A 4 -8.34 -18.14 5.60
N THR A 5 -7.10 -17.68 5.70
CA THR A 5 -6.59 -16.50 5.01
C THR A 5 -6.65 -16.68 3.49
N THR A 6 -7.07 -15.62 2.82
CA THR A 6 -7.21 -15.37 1.37
C THR A 6 -6.00 -15.73 0.49
N ALA A 7 -4.89 -16.20 1.06
CA ALA A 7 -3.69 -16.61 0.34
C ALA A 7 -3.82 -17.96 -0.41
N THR A 8 -4.80 -18.80 -0.06
CA THR A 8 -4.90 -20.15 -0.62
C THR A 8 -5.55 -20.19 -2.01
N VAL A 9 -6.36 -19.20 -2.38
CA VAL A 9 -7.17 -19.25 -3.63
C VAL A 9 -6.41 -18.72 -4.86
N LEU A 10 -5.31 -17.99 -4.68
CA LEU A 10 -4.49 -17.50 -5.79
C LEU A 10 -3.47 -18.53 -6.32
N ALA A 11 -3.30 -19.66 -5.64
CA ALA A 11 -2.36 -20.70 -6.06
C ALA A 11 -2.88 -21.57 -7.22
N ASP A 12 -4.20 -21.57 -7.47
CA ASP A 12 -4.85 -22.55 -8.36
C ASP A 12 -4.95 -22.14 -9.84
N ASN A 13 -4.49 -20.94 -10.22
CA ASN A 13 -4.38 -20.50 -11.63
C ASN A 13 -2.92 -20.36 -12.11
N THR A 14 -1.99 -21.08 -11.48
CA THR A 14 -0.56 -21.08 -11.82
C THR A 14 -0.20 -21.83 -13.11
N ALA A 15 -1.16 -22.54 -13.72
CA ALA A 15 -0.91 -23.33 -14.93
C ALA A 15 -0.58 -22.48 -16.18
N ASN A 16 -0.93 -21.19 -16.20
CA ASN A 16 -0.72 -20.29 -17.34
C ASN A 16 0.00 -18.98 -16.99
N VAL A 17 0.46 -18.85 -15.74
CA VAL A 17 1.32 -17.73 -15.32
C VAL A 17 2.76 -18.13 -15.60
N PRO A 18 3.58 -17.27 -16.24
CA PRO A 18 4.99 -17.58 -16.44
C PRO A 18 5.64 -17.97 -15.11
N THR A 19 6.26 -19.15 -15.04
CA THR A 19 6.98 -19.63 -13.85
C THR A 19 7.97 -18.58 -13.32
N THR A 20 8.51 -17.77 -14.23
CA THR A 20 9.33 -16.60 -13.95
C THR A 20 8.63 -15.58 -13.04
N LEU A 21 7.39 -15.19 -13.34
CA LEU A 21 6.63 -14.25 -12.50
C LEU A 21 6.38 -14.82 -11.11
N VAL A 22 6.01 -16.10 -11.01
CA VAL A 22 5.81 -16.78 -9.72
C VAL A 22 7.10 -16.74 -8.89
N SER A 23 8.24 -17.04 -9.51
CA SER A 23 9.53 -16.97 -8.82
C SER A 23 9.91 -15.55 -8.37
N TYR A 24 9.60 -14.51 -9.15
CA TYR A 24 9.83 -13.12 -8.76
C TYR A 24 8.97 -12.73 -7.54
N LEU A 25 7.69 -13.10 -7.54
CA LEU A 25 6.78 -12.82 -6.44
C LEU A 25 7.16 -13.58 -5.17
N GLN A 26 7.58 -14.84 -5.29
CA GLN A 26 8.10 -15.62 -4.15
C GLN A 26 9.37 -14.99 -3.57
N ARG A 27 10.29 -14.52 -4.43
CA ARG A 27 11.49 -13.82 -3.98
C ARG A 27 11.17 -12.49 -3.30
N LEU A 28 10.23 -11.71 -3.86
CA LEU A 28 9.76 -10.46 -3.24
C LEU A 28 9.23 -10.72 -1.82
N LYS A 29 8.39 -11.74 -1.65
CA LYS A 29 7.88 -12.14 -0.33
C LYS A 29 9.00 -12.50 0.64
N ALA A 30 10.00 -13.26 0.21
CA ALA A 30 11.14 -13.62 1.06
C ALA A 30 11.97 -12.37 1.47
N LEU A 31 12.12 -11.41 0.56
CA LEU A 31 12.78 -10.13 0.84
C LEU A 31 11.96 -9.25 1.80
N ASP A 32 10.63 -9.24 1.68
CA ASP A 32 9.72 -8.58 2.64
C ASP A 32 9.92 -9.13 4.05
N GLU A 33 9.85 -10.46 4.21
CA GLU A 33 10.05 -11.14 5.49
C GLU A 33 11.43 -10.84 6.09
N THR A 34 12.47 -10.84 5.25
CA THR A 34 13.84 -10.49 5.68
C THR A 34 13.91 -9.03 6.12
N SER A 35 13.33 -8.09 5.36
CA SER A 35 13.33 -6.66 5.70
C SER A 35 12.59 -6.37 7.01
N ALA A 36 11.48 -7.08 7.27
CA ALA A 36 10.75 -6.98 8.53
C ALA A 36 11.60 -7.49 9.70
N SER A 37 12.22 -8.66 9.56
CA SER A 37 13.09 -9.24 10.59
C SER A 37 14.29 -8.34 10.94
N VAL A 38 14.94 -7.73 9.94
CA VAL A 38 16.03 -6.77 10.19
C VAL A 38 15.51 -5.53 10.91
N SER A 39 14.34 -5.01 10.53
CA SER A 39 13.73 -3.84 11.18
C SER A 39 13.38 -4.12 12.65
N ASP A 40 12.78 -5.28 12.93
CA ASP A 40 12.45 -5.71 14.30
C ASP A 40 13.71 -5.84 15.16
N LYS A 41 14.78 -6.38 14.58
CA LYS A 41 16.08 -6.50 15.26
C LYS A 41 16.66 -5.13 15.61
N VAL A 42 16.66 -4.18 14.67
CA VAL A 42 17.13 -2.80 14.93
C VAL A 42 16.31 -2.16 16.04
N HIS A 43 14.98 -2.28 15.98
CA HIS A 43 14.08 -1.75 17.01
C HIS A 43 14.42 -2.32 18.39
N SER A 44 14.52 -3.66 18.51
CA SER A 44 14.84 -4.34 19.77
C SER A 44 16.21 -3.93 20.33
N GLU A 45 17.21 -3.76 19.47
CA GLU A 45 18.55 -3.35 19.87
C GLU A 45 18.58 -1.91 20.41
N VAL A 46 17.88 -0.99 19.74
CA VAL A 46 17.73 0.40 20.21
C VAL A 46 16.95 0.46 21.52
N GLU A 47 15.83 -0.26 21.60
CA GLU A 47 15.00 -0.32 22.81
C GLU A 47 15.80 -0.85 24.01
N THR A 48 16.53 -1.94 23.83
CA THR A 48 17.39 -2.51 24.89
C THR A 48 18.45 -1.50 25.36
N PHE A 49 19.06 -0.75 24.44
CA PHE A 49 20.06 0.25 24.79
C PHE A 49 19.45 1.42 25.58
N VAL A 50 18.29 1.93 25.16
CA VAL A 50 17.58 3.01 25.84
C VAL A 50 17.14 2.58 27.24
N LEU A 51 16.56 1.38 27.38
CA LEU A 51 16.15 0.85 28.68
C LEU A 51 17.33 0.72 29.64
N ARG A 52 18.47 0.18 29.17
CA ARG A 52 19.70 0.08 29.97
C ARG A 52 20.24 1.45 30.38
N ALA A 53 20.19 2.45 29.50
CA ALA A 53 20.59 3.82 29.82
C ALA A 53 19.71 4.41 30.94
N LEU A 54 18.39 4.21 30.88
CA LEU A 54 17.46 4.67 31.92
C LEU A 54 17.70 3.99 33.26
N GLU A 55 18.03 2.69 33.29
CA GLU A 55 18.36 1.97 34.53
C GLU A 55 19.61 2.55 35.22
N THR A 56 20.67 2.86 34.45
CA THR A 56 21.89 3.46 35.01
C THR A 56 21.66 4.84 35.64
N THR A 57 20.68 5.61 35.14
CA THR A 57 20.32 6.91 35.76
C THR A 57 19.56 6.77 37.07
N LYS A 58 18.83 5.67 37.28
CA LYS A 58 18.04 5.43 38.49
C LYS A 58 18.91 4.93 39.66
N THR A 59 19.89 4.07 39.38
CA THR A 59 20.82 3.57 40.41
C THR A 59 21.70 4.66 41.00
N ASN A 60 22.09 5.66 40.19
CA ASN A 60 22.87 6.81 40.65
C ASN A 60 22.06 7.79 41.53
N GLN A 61 20.72 7.68 41.58
CA GLN A 61 19.87 8.47 42.49
C GLN A 61 19.61 7.80 43.84
N THR A 62 19.79 6.47 43.96
CA THR A 62 19.49 5.71 45.19
C THR A 62 20.68 5.52 46.13
N THR A 63 21.90 5.81 45.69
CA THR A 63 23.11 5.72 46.53
C THR A 63 23.41 6.99 47.35
N GLY A 64 22.52 7.99 47.34
CA GLY A 64 22.71 9.28 48.02
C GLY A 64 21.72 9.59 49.16
N LYS A 65 20.99 8.61 49.70
CA LYS A 65 20.03 8.81 50.81
C LYS A 65 19.99 7.62 51.74
N ASP A 66 20.99 7.48 52.61
CA ASP A 66 20.89 6.80 53.90
C ASP A 66 22.11 7.24 54.73
N ASP A 67 21.95 8.28 55.56
CA ASP A 67 22.68 8.49 56.83
C ASP A 67 22.31 9.87 57.45
N ASP A 68 21.06 10.01 57.88
CA ASP A 68 20.68 11.08 58.83
C ASP A 68 20.29 10.45 60.17
N ASN A 69 21.29 10.14 61.00
CA ASN A 69 21.10 10.12 62.45
C ASN A 69 22.44 10.27 63.19
N ASN A 70 22.82 11.52 63.49
CA ASN A 70 23.16 11.96 64.84
C ASN A 70 23.73 13.38 64.80
N ILE A 71 22.86 14.38 64.97
CA ILE A 71 23.26 15.73 65.34
C ILE A 71 23.79 15.65 66.78
N ASN A 72 25.11 15.70 66.95
CA ASN A 72 25.69 16.48 68.03
C ASN A 72 27.19 16.78 67.85
N ASN A 73 27.40 18.06 67.51
CA ASN A 73 28.39 18.96 68.10
C ASN A 73 29.86 18.89 67.63
N LYS A 74 30.29 20.06 67.14
CA LYS A 74 31.55 20.76 67.50
C LYS A 74 32.71 20.71 66.50
N LYS A 75 32.67 21.72 65.62
CA LYS A 75 33.69 22.79 65.49
C LYS A 75 35.13 22.37 65.11
N ARG A 76 35.50 22.78 63.89
CA ARG A 76 36.85 23.09 63.39
C ARG A 76 37.84 21.92 63.33
N LYS A 77 38.25 21.55 62.11
CA LYS A 77 39.62 21.68 61.58
C LYS A 77 39.67 21.20 60.14
N LEU A 78 40.63 21.79 59.42
CA LEU A 78 41.14 21.46 58.11
C LEU A 78 40.93 19.99 57.72
N ASN A 79 40.50 19.77 56.48
CA ASN A 79 41.33 19.23 55.40
C ASN A 79 40.55 19.53 54.11
N ASP A 80 41.07 20.41 53.26
CA ASP A 80 40.61 20.50 51.87
C ASP A 80 40.93 19.13 51.25
N VAL A 81 39.88 18.34 51.13
CA VAL A 81 39.89 17.00 50.57
C VAL A 81 40.19 17.16 49.09
N ASP A 82 41.21 16.43 48.64
CA ASP A 82 41.59 16.24 47.25
C ASP A 82 40.36 16.24 46.31
N GLU A 83 40.30 17.24 45.43
CA GLU A 83 39.70 17.08 44.12
C GLU A 83 40.56 16.06 43.36
N GLN A 84 40.27 14.77 43.55
CA GLN A 84 40.82 13.69 42.74
C GLN A 84 39.67 12.86 42.15
N ASP A 85 39.37 13.16 40.88
CA ASP A 85 39.55 12.22 39.78
C ASP A 85 38.91 10.82 39.88
N ASP A 86 37.59 10.71 40.04
CA ASP A 86 36.90 9.40 40.13
C ASP A 86 35.80 9.11 39.07
N ASP A 87 35.75 9.75 37.88
CA ASP A 87 34.66 9.47 36.89
C ASP A 87 35.05 9.37 35.39
N ASP A 88 36.35 9.30 35.04
CA ASP A 88 36.75 9.28 33.60
C ASP A 88 36.66 7.87 32.95
N SER A 89 36.75 6.80 33.75
CA SER A 89 36.73 5.41 33.24
C SER A 89 35.34 4.93 32.78
N ASP A 90 34.27 5.41 33.42
CA ASP A 90 32.91 5.00 33.09
C ASP A 90 32.35 5.74 31.87
N GLU A 91 32.80 6.97 31.60
CA GLU A 91 32.43 7.77 30.44
C GLU A 91 32.97 7.19 29.13
N GLU A 92 34.26 6.81 29.10
CA GLU A 92 34.92 6.17 27.95
C GLU A 92 34.23 4.84 27.57
N SER A 93 33.83 4.05 28.57
CA SER A 93 33.13 2.77 28.38
C SER A 93 31.72 2.94 27.82
N ARG A 94 30.99 3.97 28.29
CA ARG A 94 29.66 4.35 27.75
C ARG A 94 29.77 4.80 26.30
N LYS A 95 30.76 5.65 25.98
CA LYS A 95 31.03 6.14 24.63
C LYS A 95 31.30 5.00 23.65
N LYS A 96 32.17 4.05 24.03
CA LYS A 96 32.49 2.88 23.21
C LYS A 96 31.29 1.96 22.96
N LYS A 97 30.42 1.76 23.96
CA LYS A 97 29.17 0.99 23.79
C LYS A 97 28.20 1.66 22.84
N LYS A 98 28.12 3.00 22.88
CA LYS A 98 27.28 3.79 21.96
C LYS A 98 27.79 3.69 20.53
N GLU A 99 29.10 3.84 20.32
CA GLU A 99 29.72 3.75 18.99
C GLU A 99 29.54 2.35 18.37
N LEU A 100 29.69 1.28 19.16
CA LEU A 100 29.41 -0.09 18.71
C LEU A 100 27.93 -0.32 18.35
N LEU A 101 27.01 0.36 19.04
CA LEU A 101 25.59 0.29 18.71
C LEU A 101 25.30 1.03 17.41
N GLU A 102 25.84 2.24 17.25
CA GLU A 102 25.71 3.03 16.01
C GLU A 102 26.25 2.26 14.82
N GLU A 103 27.44 1.65 14.91
CA GLU A 103 28.02 0.82 13.84
C GLU A 103 27.11 -0.36 13.46
N ARG A 104 26.44 -0.97 14.43
CA ARG A 104 25.54 -2.11 14.21
C ARG A 104 24.20 -1.68 13.60
N ILE A 105 23.68 -0.53 14.01
CA ILE A 105 22.49 0.08 13.40
C ILE A 105 22.80 0.45 11.95
N ASP A 106 23.93 1.09 11.68
CA ASP A 106 24.35 1.49 10.33
C ASP A 106 24.45 0.29 9.38
N LYS A 107 25.04 -0.82 9.85
CA LYS A 107 25.09 -2.09 9.09
C LYS A 107 23.69 -2.62 8.78
N SER A 108 22.77 -2.56 9.73
CA SER A 108 21.40 -3.05 9.56
C SER A 108 20.59 -2.15 8.62
N VAL A 109 20.73 -0.84 8.73
CA VAL A 109 20.11 0.14 7.82
C VAL A 109 20.63 -0.03 6.41
N LYS A 110 21.94 -0.19 6.23
CA LYS A 110 22.54 -0.47 4.93
C LYS A 110 21.96 -1.74 4.30
N LEU A 111 21.82 -2.81 5.08
CA LEU A 111 21.19 -4.04 4.62
C LEU A 111 19.71 -3.84 4.24
N CYS A 112 18.96 -3.06 5.01
CA CYS A 112 17.57 -2.71 4.66
C CYS A 112 17.47 -1.95 3.34
N LEU A 113 18.40 -1.03 3.06
CA LEU A 113 18.46 -0.31 1.79
C LEU A 113 18.77 -1.26 0.62
N GLU A 114 19.75 -2.14 0.78
CA GLU A 114 20.10 -3.15 -0.24
C GLU A 114 18.91 -4.07 -0.55
N ILE A 115 18.17 -4.51 0.48
CA ILE A 115 16.94 -5.30 0.31
C ILE A 115 15.85 -4.47 -0.40
N ALA A 116 15.69 -3.20 -0.05
CA ALA A 116 14.71 -2.32 -0.69
C ALA A 116 15.02 -2.14 -2.19
N ASP A 117 16.28 -1.95 -2.55
CA ASP A 117 16.71 -1.83 -3.95
C ASP A 117 16.45 -3.14 -4.72
N GLU A 118 16.76 -4.31 -4.13
CA GLU A 118 16.46 -5.61 -4.75
C GLU A 118 14.95 -5.80 -4.96
N LYS A 119 14.13 -5.38 -3.99
CA LYS A 119 12.66 -5.43 -4.10
C LYS A 119 12.15 -4.53 -5.22
N CYS A 120 12.62 -3.29 -5.30
CA CYS A 120 12.26 -2.38 -6.39
C CYS A 120 12.65 -2.96 -7.75
N ALA A 121 13.86 -3.53 -7.88
CA ALA A 121 14.33 -4.15 -9.11
C ALA A 121 13.55 -5.41 -9.50
N LEU A 122 13.12 -6.23 -8.54
CA LEU A 122 12.27 -7.40 -8.80
C LEU A 122 10.85 -6.99 -9.19
N ALA A 123 10.28 -6.00 -8.50
CA ALA A 123 8.97 -5.48 -8.83
C ALA A 123 8.95 -4.93 -10.27
N ALA A 124 9.95 -4.13 -10.64
CA ALA A 124 10.10 -3.62 -12.01
C ALA A 124 10.15 -4.76 -13.04
N ARG A 125 11.00 -5.78 -12.82
CA ARG A 125 11.08 -6.95 -13.72
C ARG A 125 9.77 -7.72 -13.82
N ALA A 126 9.01 -7.82 -12.73
CA ALA A 126 7.69 -8.46 -12.73
C ALA A 126 6.68 -7.64 -13.54
N TYR A 127 6.69 -6.31 -13.40
CA TYR A 127 5.85 -5.42 -14.20
C TYR A 127 6.17 -5.51 -15.69
N ASP A 128 7.45 -5.43 -16.07
CA ASP A 128 7.89 -5.50 -17.47
C ASP A 128 7.46 -6.83 -18.13
N LEU A 129 7.61 -7.94 -17.41
CA LEU A 129 7.21 -9.25 -17.89
C LEU A 129 5.69 -9.30 -18.15
N VAL A 130 4.87 -8.80 -17.22
CA VAL A 130 3.42 -8.75 -17.39
C VAL A 130 3.02 -7.85 -18.57
N ASP A 131 3.65 -6.69 -18.71
CA ASP A 131 3.39 -5.75 -19.80
C ASP A 131 3.72 -6.34 -21.18
N GLU A 132 4.83 -7.08 -21.29
CA GLU A 132 5.19 -7.80 -22.51
C GLU A 132 4.10 -8.83 -22.90
N HIS A 133 3.60 -9.58 -21.90
CA HIS A 133 2.53 -10.56 -22.11
C HIS A 133 1.22 -9.90 -22.55
N ILE A 134 0.83 -8.78 -21.93
CA ILE A 134 -0.36 -8.00 -22.33
C ILE A 134 -0.20 -7.53 -23.77
N THR A 135 0.93 -6.91 -24.10
CA THR A 135 1.21 -6.40 -25.44
C THR A 135 1.17 -7.51 -26.49
N LYS A 136 1.63 -8.71 -26.16
CA LYS A 136 1.56 -9.87 -27.06
C LYS A 136 0.12 -10.33 -27.28
N LEU A 137 -0.66 -10.47 -26.21
CA LEU A 137 -2.07 -10.86 -26.29
C LEU A 137 -2.89 -9.84 -27.10
N ASP A 138 -2.64 -8.54 -26.93
CA ASP A 138 -3.28 -7.48 -27.72
C ASP A 138 -2.97 -7.59 -29.22
N LYS A 139 -1.74 -7.96 -29.59
CA LYS A 139 -1.36 -8.21 -30.99
C LYS A 139 -2.05 -9.43 -31.55
N ASP A 140 -2.06 -10.54 -30.79
CA ASP A 140 -2.69 -11.79 -31.21
C ASP A 140 -4.21 -11.58 -31.42
N LEU A 141 -4.88 -10.86 -30.50
CA LEU A 141 -6.29 -10.51 -30.64
C LEU A 141 -6.57 -9.69 -31.91
N ARG A 142 -5.73 -8.71 -32.25
CA ARG A 142 -5.88 -7.94 -33.50
C ARG A 142 -5.77 -8.83 -34.73
N VAL A 143 -4.82 -9.77 -34.75
CA VAL A 143 -4.67 -10.72 -35.85
C VAL A 143 -5.93 -11.59 -35.97
N PHE A 144 -6.43 -12.13 -34.87
CA PHE A 144 -7.67 -12.92 -34.87
C PHE A 144 -8.89 -12.12 -35.35
N GLU A 145 -9.01 -10.85 -34.94
CA GLU A 145 -10.07 -9.96 -35.43
C GLU A 145 -9.99 -9.75 -36.95
N ASP A 146 -8.79 -9.51 -37.48
CA ASP A 146 -8.58 -9.30 -38.91
C ASP A 146 -8.79 -10.58 -39.74
N GLU A 147 -8.38 -11.74 -39.21
CA GLU A 147 -8.68 -13.05 -39.80
C GLU A 147 -10.19 -13.33 -39.83
N ALA A 148 -10.92 -13.02 -38.76
CA ALA A 148 -12.37 -13.17 -38.71
C ALA A 148 -13.07 -12.24 -39.72
N ARG A 149 -12.59 -11.00 -39.88
CA ARG A 149 -13.08 -10.06 -40.92
C ARG A 149 -12.79 -10.56 -42.33
N ASN A 150 -11.60 -11.13 -42.58
CA ASN A 150 -11.25 -11.64 -43.91
C ASN A 150 -11.98 -12.94 -44.25
N ASN A 151 -12.22 -13.82 -43.27
CA ASN A 151 -12.95 -15.08 -43.49
C ASN A 151 -14.45 -14.83 -43.76
N THR A 152 -15.07 -13.83 -43.13
CA THR A 152 -16.46 -13.43 -43.43
C THR A 152 -16.64 -12.81 -44.82
N ASN A 153 -15.57 -12.26 -45.43
CA ASN A 153 -15.58 -11.73 -46.80
C ASN A 153 -15.38 -12.79 -47.89
N ALA A 154 -15.13 -14.06 -47.54
CA ALA A 154 -14.88 -15.15 -48.51
C ALA A 154 -16.13 -15.92 -48.96
N ASN A 155 -17.35 -15.59 -48.48
CA ASN A 155 -18.60 -16.22 -48.94
C ASN A 155 -19.56 -15.21 -49.61
N PRO A 156 -19.52 -15.02 -50.95
CA PRO A 156 -20.39 -14.08 -51.64
C PRO A 156 -21.73 -14.73 -52.02
N LYS A 157 -22.56 -15.15 -51.04
CA LYS A 157 -23.97 -15.52 -51.30
C LYS A 157 -24.91 -15.20 -50.12
N ASN A 158 -25.08 -13.92 -49.81
CA ASN A 158 -26.41 -13.30 -49.61
C ASN A 158 -26.25 -11.82 -49.24
N LYS A 159 -26.68 -10.92 -50.14
CA LYS A 159 -27.00 -9.54 -49.78
C LYS A 159 -28.31 -9.54 -48.97
N PRO A 160 -28.43 -8.64 -47.99
CA PRO A 160 -29.38 -7.57 -48.26
C PRO A 160 -28.71 -6.20 -48.23
N ASN A 161 -29.31 -5.35 -49.05
CA ASN A 161 -28.99 -3.98 -49.35
C ASN A 161 -29.10 -3.07 -48.10
N ALA A 162 -28.03 -2.36 -47.75
CA ALA A 162 -28.11 -1.16 -46.94
C ALA A 162 -26.98 -0.20 -47.35
N GLN A 163 -27.34 0.76 -48.19
CA GLN A 163 -26.55 1.94 -48.50
C GLN A 163 -26.40 2.80 -47.24
N GLY A 164 -25.19 3.31 -46.97
CA GLY A 164 -25.03 4.34 -45.96
C GLY A 164 -23.59 4.67 -45.56
N GLY A 165 -22.91 5.45 -46.40
CA GLY A 165 -22.04 6.55 -45.94
C GLY A 165 -20.65 6.22 -45.40
N GLN A 166 -19.64 6.48 -46.23
CA GLN A 166 -18.28 6.80 -45.82
C GLN A 166 -18.26 7.94 -44.80
N ASN A 167 -17.41 7.83 -43.77
CA ASN A 167 -16.74 8.99 -43.17
C ASN A 167 -15.52 8.52 -42.38
N ASP A 168 -14.36 8.67 -43.02
CA ASP A 168 -13.06 8.88 -42.39
C ASP A 168 -13.16 9.97 -41.32
N LYS A 169 -12.99 9.60 -40.05
CA LYS A 169 -12.54 10.53 -39.00
C LYS A 169 -11.56 9.84 -38.07
N LYS A 170 -10.29 10.06 -38.37
CA LYS A 170 -9.17 10.08 -37.43
C LYS A 170 -9.61 10.81 -36.15
N LYS A 171 -9.64 10.09 -35.03
CA LYS A 171 -9.62 10.67 -33.69
C LYS A 171 -8.51 9.99 -32.91
N ASP A 172 -7.36 10.64 -32.95
CA ASP A 172 -6.40 10.63 -31.86
C ASP A 172 -7.15 11.08 -30.60
N GLN A 173 -7.50 10.13 -29.74
CA GLN A 173 -7.83 10.39 -28.33
C GLN A 173 -7.12 9.33 -27.51
N VAL A 174 -6.07 9.79 -26.84
CA VAL A 174 -5.35 9.12 -25.77
C VAL A 174 -6.35 8.83 -24.65
N GLY A 175 -6.90 7.62 -24.64
CA GLY A 175 -7.53 7.01 -23.48
C GLY A 175 -6.52 6.04 -22.88
N SER A 176 -6.03 6.34 -21.68
CA SER A 176 -5.11 5.49 -20.92
C SER A 176 -5.73 4.08 -20.75
N PRO A 177 -5.04 2.99 -21.12
CA PRO A 177 -5.60 1.65 -21.12
C PRO A 177 -5.42 0.95 -19.76
N TYR A 178 -5.61 1.67 -18.65
CA TYR A 178 -5.53 1.05 -17.33
C TYR A 178 -6.88 0.49 -16.88
N TYR A 179 -6.86 -0.81 -16.57
CA TYR A 179 -7.83 -1.63 -15.83
C TYR A 179 -9.10 -2.11 -16.54
N VAL A 180 -9.03 -3.32 -17.10
CA VAL A 180 -10.16 -4.25 -17.12
C VAL A 180 -9.82 -5.38 -16.16
N ASN A 181 -10.06 -5.17 -14.86
CA ASN A 181 -10.05 -6.28 -13.93
C ASN A 181 -11.36 -7.06 -14.05
N GLU A 182 -11.23 -8.36 -14.23
CA GLU A 182 -12.23 -9.33 -13.81
C GLU A 182 -12.72 -8.93 -12.42
N ALA A 183 -14.04 -8.75 -12.29
CA ALA A 183 -14.65 -8.24 -11.06
C ALA A 183 -14.26 -9.14 -9.89
N ASP A 184 -13.45 -8.63 -8.97
CA ASP A 184 -13.18 -9.28 -7.70
C ASP A 184 -14.53 -9.54 -7.02
N PRO A 185 -14.92 -10.81 -6.75
CA PRO A 185 -16.19 -11.13 -6.12
C PRO A 185 -16.42 -10.43 -4.78
N ASN A 186 -15.38 -9.86 -4.18
CA ASN A 186 -15.41 -9.18 -2.89
C ASN A 186 -15.46 -7.64 -3.00
N GLU A 187 -15.46 -7.04 -4.20
CA GLU A 187 -15.58 -5.59 -4.35
C GLU A 187 -17.06 -5.13 -4.26
N PRO A 188 -17.40 -4.16 -3.39
CA PRO A 188 -18.77 -3.68 -3.24
C PRO A 188 -19.29 -3.05 -4.54
N THR A 189 -20.49 -3.43 -4.95
CA THR A 189 -21.13 -2.91 -6.16
C THR A 189 -22.05 -1.73 -5.85
N TYR A 190 -21.99 -0.72 -6.71
CA TYR A 190 -22.73 0.53 -6.59
C TYR A 190 -23.62 0.78 -7.80
N CYS A 191 -24.37 1.89 -7.73
CA CYS A 191 -25.25 2.37 -8.78
C CYS A 191 -26.37 1.36 -9.14
N TYR A 192 -27.26 1.76 -10.05
CA TYR A 192 -28.26 0.85 -10.64
C TYR A 192 -27.63 -0.23 -11.53
N CYS A 193 -26.42 0.02 -12.03
CA CYS A 193 -25.70 -0.92 -12.89
C CYS A 193 -25.07 -2.08 -12.13
N LYS A 194 -25.03 -2.04 -10.79
CA LYS A 194 -24.41 -3.09 -9.95
C LYS A 194 -22.99 -3.41 -10.36
N ARG A 195 -22.22 -2.36 -10.67
CA ARG A 195 -20.79 -2.46 -10.99
C ARG A 195 -19.98 -1.79 -9.89
N VAL A 196 -18.69 -2.09 -9.87
CA VAL A 196 -17.69 -1.45 -9.01
C VAL A 196 -17.66 0.07 -9.23
N SER A 197 -16.99 0.81 -8.34
CA SER A 197 -16.83 2.26 -8.51
C SER A 197 -15.90 2.58 -9.68
N PHE A 198 -16.40 3.29 -10.69
CA PHE A 198 -15.57 3.76 -11.80
C PHE A 198 -15.92 5.20 -12.23
N GLY A 199 -14.89 5.96 -12.60
CA GLY A 199 -15.04 7.35 -13.01
C GLY A 199 -15.62 8.24 -11.92
N GLU A 200 -16.32 9.31 -12.32
CA GLU A 200 -16.95 10.22 -11.36
C GLU A 200 -18.28 9.67 -10.83
N MET A 201 -18.46 9.82 -9.52
CA MET A 201 -19.62 9.33 -8.79
C MET A 201 -20.29 10.43 -7.96
N VAL A 202 -21.61 10.35 -7.86
CA VAL A 202 -22.43 11.25 -7.05
C VAL A 202 -23.09 10.46 -5.91
N GLY A 203 -23.01 11.02 -4.70
CA GLY A 203 -23.69 10.51 -3.52
C GLY A 203 -25.14 10.97 -3.45
N CYS A 204 -26.05 10.09 -3.05
CA CYS A 204 -27.44 10.42 -2.76
C CYS A 204 -27.55 10.93 -1.32
N GLU A 205 -28.02 12.16 -1.15
CA GLU A 205 -28.17 12.86 0.13
C GLU A 205 -29.31 12.34 1.04
N ASN A 206 -29.82 11.14 0.78
CA ASN A 206 -30.82 10.51 1.63
C ASN A 206 -30.13 9.40 2.42
N ASP A 207 -29.97 9.58 3.72
CA ASP A 207 -29.29 8.63 4.63
C ASP A 207 -29.93 7.24 4.66
N LYS A 208 -31.15 7.10 4.14
CA LYS A 208 -31.86 5.81 4.00
C LYS A 208 -31.77 5.22 2.59
N CYS A 209 -30.87 5.73 1.75
CA CYS A 209 -30.65 5.21 0.41
C CYS A 209 -29.84 3.90 0.49
N LYS A 210 -30.30 2.84 -0.18
CA LYS A 210 -29.61 1.53 -0.14
C LYS A 210 -28.33 1.47 -0.99
N ILE A 211 -28.22 2.34 -2.00
CA ILE A 211 -27.13 2.28 -2.98
C ILE A 211 -26.09 3.36 -2.71
N GLU A 212 -26.52 4.51 -2.20
CA GLU A 212 -25.72 5.68 -1.79
C GLU A 212 -24.93 6.35 -2.92
N TRP A 213 -24.22 5.60 -3.77
CA TRP A 213 -23.31 6.10 -4.79
C TRP A 213 -23.71 5.69 -6.21
N PHE A 214 -23.60 6.65 -7.15
CA PHE A 214 -24.03 6.47 -8.53
C PHE A 214 -23.03 7.05 -9.53
N HIS A 215 -22.73 6.33 -10.61
CA HIS A 215 -21.88 6.84 -11.69
C HIS A 215 -22.55 7.98 -12.45
N PHE A 216 -21.80 9.03 -12.77
CA PHE A 216 -22.30 10.18 -13.55
C PHE A 216 -22.97 9.74 -14.86
N SER A 217 -22.30 8.87 -15.62
CA SER A 217 -22.82 8.30 -16.87
C SER A 217 -24.13 7.53 -16.70
N CYS A 218 -24.31 6.83 -15.57
CA CYS A 218 -25.51 6.04 -15.31
C CYS A 218 -26.70 6.91 -14.89
N VAL A 219 -26.45 8.08 -14.31
CA VAL A 219 -27.51 9.01 -13.88
C VAL A 219 -27.68 10.20 -14.81
N GLY A 220 -26.93 10.26 -15.91
CA GLY A 220 -27.00 11.32 -16.92
C GLY A 220 -26.41 12.65 -16.43
N LEU A 221 -25.41 12.59 -15.56
CA LEU A 221 -24.63 13.76 -15.17
C LEU A 221 -23.40 13.88 -16.06
N ASP A 222 -23.08 15.12 -16.41
CA ASP A 222 -21.90 15.43 -17.21
C ASP A 222 -20.71 15.76 -16.29
N PRO A 223 -19.52 15.15 -16.50
CA PRO A 223 -18.32 15.41 -15.71
C PRO A 223 -17.88 16.88 -15.66
N THR A 224 -18.20 17.64 -16.70
CA THR A 224 -17.84 19.06 -16.78
C THR A 224 -18.73 19.95 -15.91
N VAL A 225 -19.84 19.42 -15.39
CA VAL A 225 -20.80 20.17 -14.60
C VAL A 225 -20.46 20.09 -13.11
N LYS A 226 -20.02 21.22 -12.55
CA LYS A 226 -19.90 21.37 -11.10
C LYS A 226 -21.28 21.33 -10.45
N LEU A 227 -21.64 20.18 -9.87
CA LEU A 227 -22.86 20.01 -9.09
C LEU A 227 -22.86 21.01 -7.92
N LYS A 228 -23.77 22.00 -7.97
CA LYS A 228 -24.00 22.92 -6.86
C LYS A 228 -25.24 22.47 -6.09
N GLY A 229 -25.02 21.90 -4.90
CA GLY A 229 -26.08 21.53 -3.96
C GLY A 229 -26.33 20.02 -3.84
N LYS A 230 -27.37 19.68 -3.09
CA LYS A 230 -27.73 18.30 -2.75
C LYS A 230 -28.29 17.53 -3.94
N TRP A 231 -27.75 16.34 -4.19
CA TRP A 231 -28.26 15.44 -5.23
C TRP A 231 -29.00 14.25 -4.62
N TYR A 232 -30.08 13.84 -5.28
CA TYR A 232 -30.90 12.70 -4.87
C TYR A 232 -31.14 11.76 -6.06
N CYS A 233 -31.08 10.45 -5.81
CA CYS A 233 -31.35 9.43 -6.82
C CYS A 233 -32.83 9.38 -7.22
N LYS A 234 -33.16 8.66 -8.30
CA LYS A 234 -34.53 8.62 -8.85
C LYS A 234 -35.53 8.09 -7.81
N GLU A 235 -35.17 7.04 -7.09
CA GLU A 235 -36.01 6.43 -6.04
C GLU A 235 -36.24 7.37 -4.85
N CYS A 236 -35.17 8.02 -4.37
CA CYS A 236 -35.28 8.96 -3.24
C CYS A 236 -36.11 10.19 -3.64
N LYS A 237 -35.96 10.70 -4.87
CA LYS A 237 -36.78 11.78 -5.42
C LYS A 237 -38.26 11.40 -5.47
N LEU A 238 -38.60 10.16 -5.84
CA LEU A 238 -39.99 9.67 -5.86
C LEU A 238 -40.57 9.54 -4.45
N ASN A 239 -39.81 8.93 -3.52
CA ASN A 239 -40.24 8.76 -2.13
C ASN A 239 -40.48 10.10 -1.40
N MET A 240 -39.71 11.14 -1.74
CA MET A 240 -39.93 12.49 -1.22
C MET A 240 -41.20 13.15 -1.77
N LYS A 241 -41.62 12.82 -3.00
CA LYS A 241 -42.86 13.32 -3.60
C LYS A 241 -44.10 12.63 -3.01
N LEU A 242 -44.00 11.35 -2.70
CA LEU A 242 -45.11 10.56 -2.13
C LEU A 242 -45.45 10.98 -0.69
N LYS A 243 -44.49 11.48 0.09
CA LYS A 243 -44.72 11.98 1.45
C LYS A 243 -45.32 13.39 1.53
N LYS A 244 -45.50 14.06 0.38
CA LYS A 244 -46.06 15.42 0.28
C LYS A 244 -47.53 15.44 -0.16
N LYS A 245 -48.15 14.27 -0.28
CA LYS A 245 -49.60 14.08 -0.40
C LYS A 245 -50.11 13.49 0.90
#